data_AF-A0A953ARN0-F1
#
_entry.id   AF-A0A953ARN0-F1
#
_cell.length_a   1.000
_cell.length_b   1.000
_cell.length_c   1.000
_cell.angle_alpha   90.00
_cell.angle_beta   90.00
_cell.angle_gamma   90.00
#
_symmetry.space_group_name_H-M   'P 1'
#
loop_
_entity.id
_entity.type
_entity.pdbx_description
1 polymer ?
#
loop_
_entity_poly.entity_id
_entity_poly.type
_entity_poly.pdbx_seq_one_letter_code
_entity_poly.pdbx_strand_id
1 'polypeptide(L)'
;MAFELRELRAGLSWSAAFATVCGGLAGVAAQLNALAVDPPKDLTLSTLVARALIGLFCGVAIALPTFLLTAAWLPRRFGFSADERRRFLRLHAASDVLFLSLGLGAFGVLFPPALAWVLLAAFIVANAVAVALSLTPDRRAQAFASPAGLCALFFVSGIAALVYQVTWERALYTSFGVNIESVTVVVTLFMFGLGLGSLFGGALSKRFGDRVPLLFMASELSVGAFGAVSLPLIRAVGDLTVQKPLPISALAIFALLSFPTLMMGATLPILVTHLHARFRHVGRSVGLLYFANTLGSAVACYITVDVLFVIAGQQVAVLFAAGCNAAVGLLVFRYARVPASAASPDTPPTPEVAP
;
A
#
# COMPACT_ATOMS: atom_id res chain seq x y z
N MET A 1 -28.40 -9.86 -25.24
CA MET A 1 -28.22 -8.44 -24.82
C MET A 1 -29.31 -7.94 -23.85
N ALA A 2 -30.62 -8.00 -24.17
CA ALA A 2 -31.67 -7.48 -23.27
C ALA A 2 -31.87 -8.27 -21.96
N PHE A 3 -31.76 -9.60 -22.01
CA PHE A 3 -31.82 -10.47 -20.83
C PHE A 3 -30.64 -10.22 -19.87
N GLU A 4 -29.42 -10.15 -20.42
CA GLU A 4 -28.22 -9.88 -19.64
C GLU A 4 -28.19 -8.47 -19.01
N LEU A 5 -28.76 -7.47 -19.69
CA LEU A 5 -28.93 -6.12 -19.13
C LEU A 5 -29.95 -6.08 -17.98
N ARG A 6 -30.96 -6.97 -17.99
CA ARG A 6 -31.89 -7.13 -16.86
C ARG A 6 -31.23 -7.81 -15.67
N GLU A 7 -30.47 -8.88 -15.87
CA GLU A 7 -29.72 -9.54 -14.78
C GLU A 7 -28.69 -8.59 -14.15
N LEU A 8 -28.01 -7.78 -14.96
CA LEU A 8 -27.11 -6.73 -14.47
C LEU A 8 -27.82 -5.70 -13.61
N ARG A 9 -29.00 -5.22 -14.05
CA ARG A 9 -29.81 -4.28 -13.27
C ARG A 9 -30.30 -4.92 -11.98
N ALA A 10 -30.71 -6.19 -12.03
CA ALA A 10 -31.15 -6.94 -10.86
C ALA A 10 -30.00 -7.19 -9.85
N GLY A 11 -28.81 -7.56 -10.33
CA GLY A 11 -27.62 -7.73 -9.47
C GLY A 11 -27.15 -6.41 -8.84
N LEU A 12 -27.20 -5.32 -9.60
CA LEU A 12 -26.88 -3.99 -9.09
C LEU A 12 -27.94 -3.51 -8.07
N SER A 13 -29.22 -3.81 -8.28
CA SER A 13 -30.27 -3.46 -7.32
C SER A 13 -30.15 -4.24 -6.00
N TRP A 14 -29.80 -5.53 -6.06
CA TRP A 14 -29.52 -6.31 -4.85
C TRP A 14 -28.30 -5.78 -4.09
N SER A 15 -27.23 -5.44 -4.80
CA SER A 15 -26.00 -4.91 -4.18
C SER A 15 -26.22 -3.53 -3.56
N ALA A 16 -26.99 -2.66 -4.22
CA ALA A 16 -27.38 -1.36 -3.68
C ALA A 16 -28.29 -1.48 -2.45
N ALA A 17 -29.26 -2.40 -2.47
CA ALA A 17 -30.11 -2.68 -1.31
C ALA A 17 -29.27 -3.22 -0.14
N PHE A 18 -28.34 -4.13 -0.41
CA PHE A 18 -27.41 -4.65 0.60
C PHE A 18 -26.50 -3.56 1.18
N ALA A 19 -25.93 -2.70 0.33
CA ALA A 19 -25.10 -1.57 0.76
C ALA A 19 -25.89 -0.58 1.64
N THR A 20 -27.16 -0.38 1.32
CA THR A 20 -28.09 0.44 2.13
C THR A 20 -28.29 -0.19 3.51
N VAL A 21 -28.66 -1.48 3.57
CA VAL A 21 -28.88 -2.18 4.83
C VAL A 21 -27.62 -2.20 5.70
N CYS A 22 -26.48 -2.57 5.12
CA CYS A 22 -25.23 -2.67 5.87
C CYS A 22 -24.68 -1.31 6.29
N GLY A 23 -24.77 -0.30 5.41
CA GLY A 23 -24.42 1.08 5.75
C GLY A 23 -25.25 1.58 6.92
N GLY A 24 -26.56 1.35 6.89
CA GLY A 24 -27.46 1.70 8.00
C GLY A 24 -27.07 1.01 9.31
N LEU A 25 -26.90 -0.32 9.29
CA LEU A 25 -26.51 -1.09 10.47
C LEU A 25 -25.16 -0.62 11.04
N ALA A 26 -24.16 -0.37 10.18
CA ALA A 26 -22.86 0.13 10.59
C ALA A 26 -22.96 1.52 11.24
N GLY A 27 -23.79 2.40 10.68
CA GLY A 27 -24.01 3.74 11.24
C GLY A 27 -24.72 3.72 12.60
N VAL A 28 -25.73 2.85 12.79
CA VAL A 28 -26.37 2.61 14.10
C VAL A 28 -25.31 2.17 15.10
N ALA A 29 -24.53 1.16 14.73
CA ALA A 29 -23.58 0.53 15.61
C ALA A 29 -22.43 1.49 16.00
N ALA A 30 -21.97 2.35 15.07
CA ALA A 30 -21.00 3.40 15.37
C ALA A 30 -21.52 4.39 16.43
N GLN A 31 -22.80 4.78 16.36
CA GLN A 31 -23.42 5.68 17.35
C GLN A 31 -23.59 5.01 18.71
N LEU A 32 -24.04 3.75 18.74
CA LEU A 32 -24.16 2.99 19.99
C LEU A 32 -22.79 2.80 20.65
N ASN A 33 -21.76 2.53 19.85
CA ASN A 33 -20.40 2.38 20.35
C ASN A 33 -19.84 3.70 20.91
N ALA A 34 -20.10 4.83 20.25
CA ALA A 34 -19.72 6.15 20.76
C ALA A 34 -20.38 6.45 22.12
N LEU A 35 -21.66 6.12 22.27
CA LEU A 35 -22.37 6.26 23.56
C LEU A 35 -21.83 5.31 24.64
N ALA A 36 -21.33 4.14 24.27
CA ALA A 36 -20.75 3.20 25.23
C ALA A 36 -19.39 3.66 25.77
N VAL A 37 -18.61 4.41 24.97
CA VAL A 37 -17.30 4.95 25.37
C VAL A 37 -17.45 6.17 26.27
N ASP A 38 -18.33 7.10 25.90
CA ASP A 38 -18.54 8.35 26.63
C ASP A 38 -20.05 8.60 26.81
N PRO A 39 -20.69 7.91 27.77
CA PRO A 39 -22.12 8.02 27.97
C PRO A 39 -22.48 9.39 28.56
N PRO A 40 -23.44 10.13 27.96
CA PRO A 40 -23.96 11.34 28.56
C PRO A 40 -24.62 11.05 29.92
N LYS A 41 -24.53 12.00 30.85
CA LYS A 41 -25.04 11.86 32.23
C LYS A 41 -26.55 11.59 32.31
N ASP A 42 -27.29 11.98 31.28
CA ASP A 42 -28.75 11.88 31.15
C ASP A 42 -29.17 10.96 29.98
N LEU A 43 -28.47 9.83 29.82
CA LEU A 43 -28.81 8.85 28.78
C LEU A 43 -30.23 8.30 28.98
N THR A 44 -31.14 8.71 28.09
CA THR A 44 -32.55 8.28 28.05
C THR A 44 -32.81 7.39 26.83
N LEU A 45 -33.87 6.57 26.87
CA LEU A 45 -34.27 5.74 25.72
C LEU A 45 -34.48 6.57 24.45
N SER A 46 -35.04 7.78 24.59
CA SER A 46 -35.25 8.70 23.45
C SER A 46 -33.93 9.16 22.83
N THR A 47 -32.91 9.49 23.64
CA THR A 47 -31.57 9.85 23.12
C THR A 47 -30.90 8.68 22.41
N LEU A 48 -31.07 7.46 22.92
CA LEU A 48 -30.53 6.24 22.30
C LEU A 48 -31.19 5.96 20.95
N VAL A 49 -32.52 6.04 20.87
CA VAL A 49 -33.27 5.87 19.62
C VAL A 49 -32.91 6.97 18.62
N ALA A 50 -32.83 8.22 19.04
CA ALA A 50 -32.47 9.34 18.17
C ALA A 50 -31.05 9.16 17.58
N ARG A 51 -30.08 8.77 18.40
CA ARG A 51 -28.70 8.49 17.98
C ARG A 51 -28.63 7.30 17.02
N ALA A 52 -29.36 6.22 17.28
CA ALA A 52 -29.45 5.08 16.38
C ALA A 52 -30.04 5.47 15.02
N LEU A 53 -31.13 6.25 14.99
CA LEU A 53 -31.72 6.73 13.74
C LEU A 53 -30.77 7.65 12.95
N ILE A 54 -30.11 8.61 13.62
CA ILE A 54 -29.09 9.45 12.99
C ILE A 54 -27.98 8.58 12.38
N GLY A 55 -27.50 7.60 13.14
CA GLY A 55 -26.52 6.62 12.69
C GLY A 55 -26.98 5.89 11.43
N LEU A 56 -28.19 5.34 11.44
CA LEU A 56 -28.81 4.67 10.30
C LEU A 56 -28.79 5.55 9.04
N PHE A 57 -29.28 6.78 9.14
CA PHE A 57 -29.35 7.71 8.01
C PHE A 57 -27.96 8.11 7.51
N CYS A 58 -27.05 8.50 8.40
CA CYS A 58 -25.68 8.86 8.03
C CYS A 58 -24.94 7.69 7.37
N GLY A 59 -25.09 6.48 7.91
CA GLY A 59 -24.48 5.27 7.38
C GLY A 59 -24.97 4.96 5.96
N VAL A 60 -26.28 5.02 5.72
CA VAL A 60 -26.86 4.89 4.37
C VAL A 60 -26.36 6.00 3.43
N ALA A 61 -26.35 7.25 3.90
CA ALA A 61 -25.95 8.42 3.11
C ALA A 61 -24.46 8.40 2.71
N ILE A 62 -23.61 7.63 3.40
CA ILE A 62 -22.21 7.42 3.03
C ILE A 62 -22.07 6.19 2.13
N ALA A 63 -22.61 5.04 2.55
CA ALA A 63 -22.36 3.75 1.90
C ALA A 63 -22.97 3.67 0.50
N LEU A 64 -24.25 4.06 0.33
CA LEU A 64 -24.95 3.93 -0.94
C LEU A 64 -24.37 4.85 -2.03
N PRO A 65 -24.11 6.15 -1.79
CA PRO A 65 -23.45 6.99 -2.78
C PRO A 65 -22.04 6.52 -3.10
N THR A 66 -21.27 6.07 -2.10
CA THR A 66 -19.92 5.53 -2.34
C THR A 66 -19.95 4.32 -3.27
N PHE A 67 -20.87 3.38 -3.03
CA PHE A 67 -21.11 2.23 -3.91
C PHE A 67 -21.50 2.68 -5.33
N LEU A 68 -22.50 3.54 -5.47
CA LEU A 68 -23.00 3.96 -6.78
C LEU A 68 -21.95 4.77 -7.57
N LEU A 69 -21.21 5.64 -6.89
CA LEU A 69 -20.15 6.45 -7.50
C LEU A 69 -19.01 5.57 -7.96
N THR A 70 -18.52 4.63 -7.14
CA THR A 70 -17.43 3.73 -7.54
C THR A 70 -17.84 2.76 -8.65
N ALA A 71 -19.05 2.17 -8.56
CA ALA A 71 -19.64 1.32 -9.59
C ALA A 71 -19.83 2.02 -10.95
N ALA A 72 -20.04 3.34 -10.96
CA ALA A 72 -20.22 4.13 -12.18
C ALA A 72 -18.92 4.76 -12.69
N TRP A 73 -18.09 5.28 -11.78
CA TRP A 73 -16.90 6.07 -12.10
C TRP A 73 -15.74 5.19 -12.55
N LEU A 74 -15.45 4.07 -11.87
CA LEU A 74 -14.30 3.21 -12.20
C LEU A 74 -14.40 2.63 -13.63
N PRO A 75 -15.53 2.02 -14.06
CA PRO A 75 -15.62 1.50 -15.42
C PRO A 75 -15.47 2.57 -16.51
N ARG A 76 -15.97 3.79 -16.25
CA ARG A 76 -15.83 4.93 -17.16
C ARG A 76 -14.38 5.42 -17.21
N ARG A 77 -13.74 5.55 -16.05
CA ARG A 77 -12.37 6.06 -15.92
C ARG A 77 -11.34 5.16 -16.60
N PHE A 78 -11.55 3.84 -16.57
CA PHE A 78 -10.67 2.85 -17.18
C PHE A 78 -11.14 2.36 -18.56
N GLY A 79 -12.23 2.90 -19.10
CA GLY A 79 -12.75 2.53 -20.43
C GLY A 79 -13.04 1.05 -20.55
N PHE A 80 -13.84 0.50 -19.63
CA PHE A 80 -14.18 -0.92 -19.63
C PHE A 80 -15.10 -1.28 -20.80
N SER A 81 -14.83 -2.42 -21.44
CA SER A 81 -15.79 -3.06 -22.34
C SER A 81 -17.05 -3.52 -21.58
N ALA A 82 -18.10 -3.89 -22.31
CA ALA A 82 -19.31 -4.41 -21.69
C ALA A 82 -19.03 -5.64 -20.81
N ASP A 83 -18.10 -6.50 -21.23
CA ASP A 83 -17.70 -7.70 -20.49
C ASP A 83 -16.85 -7.40 -19.26
N GLU A 84 -15.88 -6.48 -19.37
CA GLU A 84 -15.05 -6.06 -18.25
C GLU A 84 -15.91 -5.36 -17.19
N ARG A 85 -16.86 -4.52 -17.60
CA ARG A 85 -17.83 -3.89 -16.70
C ARG A 85 -18.68 -4.92 -15.97
N ARG A 86 -19.13 -5.97 -16.67
CA ARG A 86 -19.88 -7.08 -16.05
C ARG A 86 -19.06 -7.78 -14.96
N ARG A 87 -17.82 -8.14 -15.28
CA ARG A 87 -16.92 -8.81 -14.33
C ARG A 87 -16.60 -7.93 -13.14
N PHE A 88 -16.32 -6.64 -13.40
CA PHE A 88 -16.05 -5.66 -12.36
C PHE A 88 -17.22 -5.51 -11.41
N LEU A 89 -18.44 -5.29 -11.90
CA LEU A 89 -19.61 -5.10 -11.02
C LEU A 89 -19.88 -6.32 -10.14
N ARG A 90 -19.61 -7.54 -10.61
CA ARG A 90 -19.70 -8.76 -9.79
C ARG A 90 -18.65 -8.79 -8.68
N LEU A 91 -17.40 -8.46 -8.99
CA LEU A 91 -16.31 -8.43 -8.01
C LEU A 91 -16.43 -7.26 -7.02
N HIS A 92 -16.86 -6.10 -7.50
CA HIS A 92 -17.09 -4.89 -6.73
C HIS A 92 -18.24 -5.08 -5.72
N ALA A 93 -19.33 -5.74 -6.12
CA ALA A 93 -20.38 -6.11 -5.19
C ALA A 93 -19.84 -7.00 -4.05
N ALA A 94 -18.97 -7.98 -4.36
CA ALA A 94 -18.37 -8.83 -3.35
C ALA A 94 -17.38 -8.09 -2.44
N SER A 95 -16.56 -7.18 -2.97
CA SER A 95 -15.63 -6.36 -2.17
C SER A 95 -16.37 -5.44 -1.21
N ASP A 96 -17.48 -4.87 -1.65
CA ASP A 96 -18.27 -3.94 -0.85
C ASP A 96 -19.07 -4.69 0.21
N VAL A 97 -19.56 -5.90 -0.11
CA VAL A 97 -20.16 -6.81 0.89
C VAL A 97 -19.15 -7.17 1.98
N LEU A 98 -17.92 -7.53 1.62
CA LEU A 98 -16.87 -7.88 2.58
C LEU A 98 -16.48 -6.66 3.44
N PHE A 99 -16.30 -5.49 2.83
CA PHE A 99 -15.94 -4.27 3.53
C PHE A 99 -17.05 -3.78 4.47
N LEU A 100 -18.30 -3.75 3.99
CA LEU A 100 -19.43 -3.32 4.80
C LEU A 100 -19.74 -4.34 5.90
N SER A 101 -19.55 -5.64 5.66
CA SER A 101 -19.73 -6.69 6.69
C SER A 101 -18.62 -6.73 7.73
N LEU A 102 -17.38 -6.38 7.38
CA LEU A 102 -16.34 -6.13 8.39
C LEU A 102 -16.65 -4.86 9.21
N GLY A 103 -17.31 -3.86 8.62
CA GLY A 103 -17.92 -2.75 9.33
C GLY A 103 -19.13 -3.14 10.20
N LEU A 104 -19.82 -4.25 9.91
CA LEU A 104 -20.91 -4.81 10.74
C LEU A 104 -20.39 -5.43 12.05
N GLY A 105 -19.08 -5.59 12.25
CA GLY A 105 -18.48 -6.09 13.49
C GLY A 105 -18.80 -5.24 14.75
N ALA A 106 -19.54 -4.14 14.59
CA ALA A 106 -19.96 -3.24 15.64
C ALA A 106 -21.16 -3.75 16.47
N PHE A 107 -21.42 -5.06 16.47
CA PHE A 107 -22.18 -5.71 17.55
C PHE A 107 -21.25 -5.98 18.74
N GLY A 108 -20.90 -4.92 19.48
CA GLY A 108 -20.19 -5.03 20.77
C GLY A 108 -18.67 -4.99 20.71
N VAL A 109 -18.04 -4.80 19.54
CA VAL A 109 -16.59 -4.56 19.43
C VAL A 109 -16.33 -3.07 19.19
N LEU A 110 -15.63 -2.45 20.14
CA LEU A 110 -15.08 -1.10 20.03
C LEU A 110 -14.04 -1.07 18.91
N PHE A 111 -14.36 -0.45 17.77
CA PHE A 111 -13.37 -0.22 16.71
C PHE A 111 -12.42 0.91 17.14
N PRO A 112 -11.11 0.64 17.31
CA PRO A 112 -10.14 1.71 17.41
C PRO A 112 -10.18 2.51 16.10
N PRO A 113 -10.01 3.85 16.13
CA PRO A 113 -9.88 4.65 14.92
C PRO A 113 -8.84 4.08 13.92
N ALA A 114 -7.78 3.45 14.44
CA ALA A 114 -6.80 2.68 13.68
C ALA A 114 -7.39 1.63 12.74
N LEU A 115 -8.34 0.86 13.23
CA LEU A 115 -8.93 -0.22 12.46
C LEU A 115 -9.83 0.31 11.33
N ALA A 116 -10.44 1.49 11.50
CA ALA A 116 -11.25 2.12 10.44
C ALA A 116 -10.42 2.46 9.20
N TRP A 117 -9.19 2.96 9.39
CA TRP A 117 -8.28 3.23 8.27
C TRP A 117 -7.74 1.97 7.62
N VAL A 118 -7.50 0.90 8.40
CA VAL A 118 -7.13 -0.41 7.86
C VAL A 118 -8.25 -0.95 6.97
N LEU A 119 -9.50 -0.85 7.42
CA LEU A 119 -10.65 -1.25 6.63
C LEU A 119 -10.74 -0.42 5.34
N LEU A 120 -10.58 0.90 5.42
CA LEU A 120 -10.60 1.76 4.25
C LEU A 120 -9.47 1.40 3.26
N ALA A 121 -8.26 1.13 3.75
CA ALA A 121 -7.15 0.67 2.92
C ALA A 121 -7.48 -0.68 2.26
N ALA A 122 -8.04 -1.63 3.02
CA ALA A 122 -8.47 -2.92 2.50
C ALA A 122 -9.55 -2.77 1.42
N PHE A 123 -10.49 -1.84 1.58
CA PHE A 123 -11.51 -1.52 0.57
C PHE A 123 -10.91 -0.97 -0.72
N ILE A 124 -9.97 -0.03 -0.62
CA ILE A 124 -9.27 0.55 -1.77
C ILE A 124 -8.49 -0.54 -2.51
N VAL A 125 -7.78 -1.40 -1.76
CA VAL A 125 -7.03 -2.53 -2.34
C VAL A 125 -7.97 -3.54 -3.00
N ALA A 126 -9.08 -3.90 -2.35
CA ALA A 126 -10.06 -4.83 -2.90
C ALA A 126 -10.66 -4.31 -4.22
N ASN A 127 -10.98 -3.01 -4.29
CA ASN A 127 -11.46 -2.36 -5.51
C ASN A 127 -10.39 -2.29 -6.61
N ALA A 128 -9.13 -2.02 -6.25
CA ALA A 128 -8.02 -2.05 -7.21
C ALA A 128 -7.79 -3.46 -7.77
N VAL A 129 -7.89 -4.50 -6.93
CA VAL A 129 -7.84 -5.90 -7.34
C VAL A 129 -9.04 -6.26 -8.23
N ALA A 130 -10.24 -5.81 -7.87
CA ALA A 130 -11.44 -6.02 -8.69
C ALA A 130 -11.29 -5.42 -10.10
N VAL A 131 -10.72 -4.21 -10.21
CA VAL A 131 -10.35 -3.58 -11.49
C VAL A 131 -9.33 -4.44 -12.24
N ALA A 132 -8.25 -4.86 -11.58
CA ALA A 132 -7.19 -5.64 -12.25
C ALA A 132 -7.70 -7.00 -12.77
N LEU A 133 -8.56 -7.67 -12.01
CA LEU A 133 -9.14 -8.96 -12.36
C LEU A 133 -10.27 -8.84 -13.39
N SER A 134 -10.94 -7.69 -13.49
CA SER A 134 -11.98 -7.46 -14.49
C SER A 134 -11.42 -7.24 -15.89
N LEU A 135 -10.20 -6.72 -16.00
CA LEU A 135 -9.50 -6.50 -17.27
C LEU A 135 -9.15 -7.82 -17.99
N THR A 136 -9.17 -7.79 -19.32
CA THR A 136 -8.65 -8.89 -20.14
C THR A 136 -7.17 -9.15 -19.83
N PRO A 137 -6.65 -10.38 -20.03
CA PRO A 137 -5.26 -10.72 -19.73
C PRO A 137 -4.26 -9.75 -20.37
N ASP A 138 -4.49 -9.37 -21.63
CA ASP A 138 -3.63 -8.44 -22.37
C ASP A 138 -3.66 -7.04 -21.77
N ARG A 139 -4.85 -6.47 -21.55
CA ARG A 139 -5.00 -5.14 -20.92
C ARG A 139 -4.44 -5.11 -19.50
N ARG A 140 -4.54 -6.21 -18.76
CA ARG A 140 -3.95 -6.35 -17.42
C ARG A 140 -2.43 -6.35 -17.47
N ALA A 141 -1.84 -7.09 -18.41
CA ALA A 141 -0.39 -7.09 -18.62
C ALA A 141 0.11 -5.69 -19.04
N GLN A 142 -0.63 -4.99 -19.89
CA GLN A 142 -0.33 -3.61 -20.30
C GLN A 142 -0.44 -2.62 -19.14
N ALA A 143 -1.53 -2.69 -18.36
CA ALA A 143 -1.72 -1.85 -17.19
C ALA A 143 -0.64 -2.09 -16.13
N PHE A 144 -0.24 -3.35 -15.94
CA PHE A 144 0.87 -3.71 -15.07
C PHE A 144 2.21 -3.18 -15.58
N ALA A 145 2.49 -3.31 -16.88
CA ALA A 145 3.68 -2.79 -17.56
C ALA A 145 3.65 -1.28 -17.81
N SER A 146 2.72 -0.56 -17.16
CA SER A 146 2.57 0.88 -17.28
C SER A 146 3.36 1.62 -16.19
N PRO A 147 3.66 2.92 -16.37
CA PRO A 147 4.20 3.78 -15.32
C PRO A 147 3.42 3.76 -14.01
N ALA A 148 2.08 3.64 -14.07
CA ALA A 148 1.25 3.56 -12.89
C ALA A 148 1.45 2.24 -12.13
N GLY A 149 1.65 1.13 -12.85
CA GLY A 149 2.01 -0.16 -12.27
C GLY A 149 3.35 -0.09 -11.55
N LEU A 150 4.33 0.59 -12.14
CA LEU A 150 5.64 0.83 -11.51
C LEU A 150 5.53 1.68 -10.24
N CYS A 151 4.73 2.77 -10.27
CA CYS A 151 4.44 3.57 -9.08
C CYS A 151 3.77 2.74 -7.98
N ALA A 152 2.84 1.84 -8.33
CA ALA A 152 2.18 0.96 -7.35
C ALA A 152 3.18 -0.02 -6.69
N LEU A 153 4.11 -0.58 -7.46
CA LEU A 153 5.19 -1.41 -6.91
C LEU A 153 6.10 -0.60 -5.98
N PHE A 154 6.43 0.64 -6.35
CA PHE A 154 7.29 1.50 -5.55
C PHE A 154 6.61 2.07 -4.29
N PHE A 155 5.29 2.19 -4.32
CA PHE A 155 4.45 2.43 -3.14
C PHE A 155 4.56 1.29 -2.13
N VAL A 156 4.47 0.01 -2.58
CA VAL A 156 4.64 -1.16 -1.70
C VAL A 156 6.06 -1.25 -1.15
N SER A 157 7.07 -0.92 -1.94
CA SER A 157 8.46 -0.78 -1.47
C SER A 157 8.57 0.29 -0.37
N GLY A 158 7.88 1.43 -0.52
CA GLY A 158 7.79 2.47 0.51
C GLY A 158 7.16 2.00 1.83
N ILE A 159 6.10 1.18 1.75
CA ILE A 159 5.53 0.53 2.94
C ILE A 159 6.59 -0.31 3.65
N ALA A 160 7.26 -1.21 2.93
CA ALA A 160 8.27 -2.08 3.52
C ALA A 160 9.43 -1.29 4.14
N ALA A 161 9.92 -0.27 3.42
CA ALA A 161 10.99 0.61 3.86
C ALA A 161 10.69 1.26 5.21
N LEU A 162 9.48 1.78 5.39
CA LEU A 162 9.15 2.47 6.62
C LEU A 162 8.74 1.51 7.76
N VAL A 163 8.14 0.36 7.45
CA VAL A 163 7.95 -0.70 8.45
C VAL A 163 9.31 -1.12 9.04
N TYR A 164 10.35 -1.28 8.20
CA TYR A 164 11.70 -1.55 8.68
C TYR A 164 12.23 -0.43 9.55
N GLN A 165 12.14 0.82 9.11
CA GLN A 165 12.65 1.96 9.87
C GLN A 165 12.05 2.03 11.27
N VAL A 166 10.72 1.98 11.37
CA VAL A 166 10.01 2.03 12.65
C VAL A 166 10.34 0.81 13.52
N THR A 167 10.46 -0.38 12.91
CA THR A 167 10.74 -1.60 13.67
C THR A 167 12.18 -1.68 14.15
N TRP A 168 13.16 -1.30 13.33
CA TRP A 168 14.56 -1.25 13.72
C TRP A 168 14.80 -0.16 14.76
N GLU A 169 14.18 1.01 14.63
CA GLU A 169 14.23 2.05 15.66
C GLU A 169 13.73 1.52 17.01
N ARG A 170 12.55 0.88 17.03
CA ARG A 170 11.98 0.33 18.27
C ARG A 170 12.78 -0.83 18.84
N ALA A 171 13.47 -1.61 18.01
CA ALA A 171 14.38 -2.65 18.46
C ALA A 171 15.67 -2.07 19.07
N LEU A 172 16.12 -0.91 18.59
CA LEU A 172 17.30 -0.23 19.13
C LEU A 172 17.02 0.44 20.48
N TYR A 173 15.78 0.85 20.75
CA TYR A 173 15.40 1.39 22.06
C TYR A 173 15.71 0.44 23.24
N THR A 174 15.70 -0.88 23.02
CA THR A 174 16.04 -1.83 24.08
C THR A 174 17.54 -1.86 24.40
N SER A 175 18.40 -1.40 23.49
CA SER A 175 19.87 -1.42 23.65
C SER A 175 20.43 -0.06 24.04
N PHE A 176 19.86 1.04 23.51
CA PHE A 176 20.33 2.41 23.71
C PHE A 176 19.46 3.25 24.67
N GLY A 177 18.30 2.73 25.05
CA GLY A 177 17.28 3.47 25.80
C GLY A 177 16.40 4.35 24.91
N VAL A 178 15.35 4.91 25.52
CA VAL A 178 14.39 5.80 24.84
C VAL A 178 14.81 7.24 25.11
N ASN A 179 15.83 7.71 24.41
CA ASN A 179 16.33 9.09 24.49
C ASN A 179 16.46 9.73 23.10
N ILE A 180 16.37 11.06 23.05
CA ILE A 180 16.40 11.82 21.79
C ILE A 180 17.70 11.59 21.01
N GLU A 181 18.80 11.31 21.71
CA GLU A 181 20.09 10.95 21.13
C GLU A 181 20.00 9.68 20.28
N SER A 182 19.34 8.62 20.77
CA SER A 182 19.15 7.37 20.04
C SER A 182 18.30 7.55 18.78
N VAL A 183 17.18 8.27 18.90
CA VAL A 183 16.31 8.59 17.76
C VAL A 183 17.09 9.36 16.69
N THR A 184 17.86 10.36 17.11
CA THR A 184 18.67 11.18 16.19
C THR A 184 19.71 10.33 15.47
N VAL A 185 20.43 9.46 16.18
CA VAL A 185 21.43 8.56 15.58
C VAL A 185 20.80 7.65 14.54
N VAL A 186 19.66 7.02 14.85
CA VAL A 186 18.97 6.11 13.93
C VAL A 186 18.50 6.86 12.68
N VAL A 187 17.84 8.00 12.84
CA VAL A 187 17.36 8.80 11.70
C VAL A 187 18.53 9.29 10.85
N THR A 188 19.61 9.78 11.47
CA THR A 188 20.82 10.22 10.73
C THR A 188 21.43 9.09 9.93
N LEU A 189 21.58 7.90 10.53
CA LEU A 189 22.08 6.71 9.85
C LEU A 189 21.23 6.36 8.63
N PHE A 190 19.90 6.33 8.80
CA PHE A 190 18.97 6.03 7.72
C PHE A 190 19.07 7.07 6.60
N MET A 191 19.02 8.36 6.93
CA MET A 191 19.09 9.43 5.94
C MET A 191 20.44 9.44 5.21
N PHE A 192 21.54 9.21 5.92
CA PHE A 192 22.87 9.12 5.34
C PHE A 192 23.01 7.89 4.42
N GLY A 193 22.54 6.73 4.87
CA GLY A 193 22.52 5.50 4.06
C GLY A 193 21.68 5.65 2.79
N LEU A 194 20.49 6.25 2.89
CA LEU A 194 19.63 6.55 1.72
C LEU A 194 20.32 7.54 0.76
N GLY A 195 20.99 8.56 1.28
CA GLY A 195 21.74 9.53 0.49
C GLY A 195 22.90 8.89 -0.27
N LEU A 196 23.75 8.11 0.43
CA LEU A 196 24.83 7.34 -0.21
C LEU A 196 24.29 6.31 -1.20
N GLY A 197 23.22 5.63 -0.83
CA GLY A 197 22.48 4.70 -1.68
C GLY A 197 22.00 5.36 -2.97
N SER A 198 21.52 6.61 -2.89
CA SER A 198 21.06 7.35 -4.06
C SER A 198 22.21 7.65 -5.04
N LEU A 199 23.39 8.01 -4.52
CA LEU A 199 24.58 8.19 -5.34
C LEU A 199 25.03 6.87 -5.97
N PHE A 200 25.07 5.80 -5.16
CA PHE A 200 25.45 4.46 -5.60
C PHE A 200 24.49 3.92 -6.68
N GLY A 201 23.19 4.01 -6.45
CA GLY A 201 22.15 3.59 -7.39
C GLY A 201 22.20 4.38 -8.70
N GLY A 202 22.48 5.69 -8.64
CA GLY A 202 22.66 6.52 -9.82
C GLY A 202 23.92 6.16 -10.63
N ALA A 203 25.01 5.76 -9.96
CA ALA A 203 26.21 5.26 -10.64
C ALA A 203 25.97 3.87 -11.25
N LEU A 204 25.29 3.00 -10.53
CA LEU A 204 24.96 1.63 -10.96
C LEU A 204 24.01 1.63 -12.15
N SER A 205 23.00 2.50 -12.14
CA SER A 205 22.04 2.62 -13.25
C SER A 205 22.68 3.16 -14.52
N LYS A 206 23.65 4.09 -14.41
CA LYS A 206 24.44 4.57 -15.56
C LYS A 206 25.34 3.47 -16.14
N ARG A 207 25.97 2.67 -15.29
CA ARG A 207 26.91 1.61 -15.71
C ARG A 207 26.21 0.38 -16.30
N PHE A 208 25.02 0.03 -15.80
CA PHE A 208 24.29 -1.17 -16.18
C PHE A 208 22.85 -0.84 -16.63
N GLY A 209 22.68 0.20 -17.45
CA GLY A 209 21.38 0.71 -17.90
C GLY A 209 20.44 -0.35 -18.47
N ASP A 210 20.97 -1.34 -19.19
CA ASP A 210 20.18 -2.42 -19.78
C ASP A 210 19.65 -3.44 -18.76
N ARG A 211 20.20 -3.43 -17.54
CA ARG A 211 19.86 -4.38 -16.46
C ARG A 211 19.11 -3.74 -15.31
N VAL A 212 18.58 -2.53 -15.49
CA VAL A 212 17.88 -1.75 -14.45
C VAL A 212 16.79 -2.55 -13.71
N PRO A 213 15.91 -3.34 -14.35
CA PRO A 213 14.94 -4.15 -13.63
C PRO A 213 15.57 -5.25 -12.76
N LEU A 214 16.70 -5.83 -13.19
CA LEU A 214 17.44 -6.82 -12.40
C LEU A 214 18.11 -6.18 -11.19
N LEU A 215 18.67 -4.98 -11.36
CA LEU A 215 19.26 -4.22 -10.26
C LEU A 215 18.20 -3.89 -9.20
N PHE A 216 17.03 -3.41 -9.62
CA PHE A 216 15.94 -3.10 -8.71
C PHE A 216 15.45 -4.35 -7.97
N MET A 217 15.24 -5.46 -8.68
CA MET A 217 14.90 -6.75 -8.06
C MET A 217 15.96 -7.19 -7.05
N ALA A 218 17.25 -7.09 -7.39
CA ALA A 218 18.33 -7.46 -6.48
C ALA A 218 18.35 -6.57 -5.22
N SER A 219 18.15 -5.26 -5.37
CA SER A 219 18.01 -4.33 -4.24
C SER A 219 16.85 -4.73 -3.33
N GLU A 220 15.65 -4.95 -3.89
CA GLU A 220 14.47 -5.34 -3.11
C GLU A 220 14.66 -6.69 -2.41
N LEU A 221 15.11 -7.73 -3.12
CA LEU A 221 15.33 -9.05 -2.54
C LEU A 221 16.42 -9.06 -1.46
N SER A 222 17.50 -8.29 -1.64
CA SER A 222 18.55 -8.18 -0.63
C SER A 222 18.10 -7.46 0.64
N VAL A 223 17.31 -6.40 0.50
CA VAL A 223 16.68 -5.71 1.63
C VAL A 223 15.69 -6.64 2.35
N GLY A 224 14.86 -7.36 1.60
CA GLY A 224 13.91 -8.34 2.15
C GLY A 224 14.61 -9.47 2.90
N ALA A 225 15.68 -10.03 2.32
CA ALA A 225 16.49 -11.07 2.95
C ALA A 225 17.16 -10.56 4.24
N PHE A 226 17.72 -9.35 4.22
CA PHE A 226 18.26 -8.71 5.42
C PHE A 226 17.17 -8.53 6.48
N GLY A 227 16.00 -8.01 6.10
CA GLY A 227 14.87 -7.78 7.00
C GLY A 227 14.35 -9.04 7.69
N ALA A 228 14.38 -10.18 7.01
CA ALA A 228 13.97 -11.47 7.60
C ALA A 228 14.86 -11.89 8.78
N VAL A 229 16.15 -11.49 8.77
CA VAL A 229 17.14 -11.82 9.82
C VAL A 229 17.55 -10.61 10.65
N SER A 230 16.99 -9.42 10.40
CA SER A 230 17.50 -8.16 10.95
C SER A 230 17.36 -8.07 12.47
N LEU A 231 16.24 -8.54 13.04
CA LEU A 231 15.99 -8.39 14.48
C LEU A 231 16.97 -9.19 15.35
N PRO A 232 17.24 -10.48 15.07
CA PRO A 232 18.32 -11.20 15.75
C PRO A 232 19.67 -10.51 15.64
N LEU A 233 20.03 -9.98 14.46
CA LEU A 233 21.31 -9.28 14.25
C LEU A 233 21.39 -7.98 15.05
N ILE A 234 20.32 -7.18 15.05
CA ILE A 234 20.23 -5.93 15.82
C ILE A 234 20.38 -6.23 17.31
N ARG A 235 19.71 -7.27 17.83
CA ARG A 235 19.85 -7.68 19.24
C ARG A 235 21.26 -8.13 19.56
N ALA A 236 21.86 -8.99 18.72
CA ALA A 236 23.22 -9.47 18.94
C ALA A 236 24.25 -8.31 18.97
N VAL A 237 24.14 -7.35 18.05
CA VAL A 237 25.01 -6.16 18.06
C VAL A 237 24.71 -5.26 19.26
N GLY A 238 23.43 -5.11 19.63
CA GLY A 238 23.00 -4.41 20.83
C GLY A 238 23.63 -4.98 22.10
N ASP A 239 23.53 -6.29 22.31
CA ASP A 239 24.10 -6.99 23.48
C ASP A 239 25.63 -6.84 23.55
N LEU A 240 26.32 -6.89 22.40
CA LEU A 240 27.78 -6.68 22.32
C LEU A 240 28.20 -5.23 22.64
N THR A 241 27.31 -4.28 22.44
CA THR A 241 27.59 -2.84 22.52
C THR A 241 26.95 -2.16 23.73
N VAL A 242 26.14 -2.87 24.53
CA VAL A 242 25.39 -2.31 25.67
C VAL A 242 26.28 -1.65 26.74
N GLN A 243 27.51 -2.15 26.93
CA GLN A 243 28.50 -1.58 27.86
C GLN A 243 29.53 -0.66 27.19
N LYS A 244 29.33 -0.30 25.92
CA LYS A 244 30.26 0.54 25.15
C LYS A 244 29.78 2.00 25.13
N PRO A 245 30.70 2.97 24.99
CA PRO A 245 30.35 4.36 24.74
C PRO A 245 29.42 4.52 23.52
N LEU A 246 28.47 5.45 23.60
CA LEU A 246 27.48 5.72 22.55
C LEU A 246 28.07 5.80 21.13
N PRO A 247 29.21 6.46 20.86
CA PRO A 247 29.78 6.51 19.51
C PRO A 247 30.17 5.13 18.93
N ILE A 248 30.65 4.21 19.77
CA ILE A 248 31.03 2.86 19.34
C ILE A 248 29.79 2.05 19.02
N SER A 249 28.78 2.12 19.88
CA SER A 249 27.51 1.44 19.70
C SER A 249 26.77 1.97 18.46
N ALA A 250 26.76 3.29 18.26
CA ALA A 250 26.22 3.95 17.07
C ALA A 250 26.95 3.50 15.80
N LEU A 251 28.29 3.43 15.82
CA LEU A 251 29.08 2.98 14.67
C LEU A 251 28.83 1.50 14.33
N ALA A 252 28.66 0.64 15.33
CA ALA A 252 28.36 -0.77 15.12
C ALA A 252 26.98 -0.97 14.46
N ILE A 253 25.97 -0.23 14.93
CA ILE A 253 24.64 -0.24 14.32
C ILE A 253 24.67 0.40 12.93
N PHE A 254 25.45 1.46 12.74
CA PHE A 254 25.71 2.06 11.43
C PHE A 254 26.28 1.05 10.45
N ALA A 255 27.32 0.31 10.84
CA ALA A 255 27.89 -0.73 10.01
C ALA A 255 26.84 -1.80 9.65
N LEU A 256 26.07 -2.27 10.62
CA LEU A 256 25.02 -3.28 10.42
C LEU A 256 23.93 -2.83 9.45
N LEU A 257 23.41 -1.61 9.64
CA LEU A 257 22.27 -1.07 8.87
C LEU A 257 22.70 -0.33 7.60
N SER A 258 23.99 -0.13 7.36
CA SER A 258 24.51 0.54 6.16
C SER A 258 24.12 -0.17 4.87
N PHE A 259 24.21 -1.51 4.84
CA PHE A 259 23.86 -2.31 3.66
C PHE A 259 22.39 -2.15 3.22
N PRO A 260 21.38 -2.45 4.07
CA PRO A 260 19.99 -2.31 3.66
C PRO A 260 19.62 -0.86 3.33
N THR A 261 20.10 0.12 4.10
CA THR A 261 19.79 1.54 3.84
C THR A 261 20.40 2.04 2.54
N LEU A 262 21.61 1.59 2.19
CA LEU A 262 22.24 1.87 0.90
C LEU A 262 21.46 1.25 -0.26
N MET A 263 21.01 -0.01 -0.13
CA MET A 263 20.17 -0.67 -1.13
C MET A 263 18.81 0.03 -1.28
N MET A 264 18.17 0.41 -0.18
CA MET A 264 16.91 1.17 -0.17
C MET A 264 17.08 2.52 -0.88
N GLY A 265 18.18 3.24 -0.63
CA GLY A 265 18.49 4.51 -1.30
C GLY A 265 18.75 4.36 -2.80
N ALA A 266 19.29 3.22 -3.22
CA ALA A 266 19.60 2.97 -4.63
C ALA A 266 18.34 2.77 -5.51
N THR A 267 17.22 2.37 -4.91
CA THR A 267 15.99 1.98 -5.65
C THR A 267 15.43 3.10 -6.52
N LEU A 268 15.36 4.34 -6.01
CA LEU A 268 14.75 5.47 -6.74
C LEU A 268 15.56 5.87 -7.99
N PRO A 269 16.88 6.14 -7.92
CA PRO A 269 17.68 6.45 -9.12
C PRO A 269 17.64 5.35 -10.18
N ILE A 270 17.64 4.08 -9.75
CA ILE A 270 17.53 2.92 -10.64
C ILE A 270 16.20 3.00 -11.40
N LEU A 271 15.09 3.22 -10.69
CA LEU A 271 13.75 3.26 -11.28
C LEU A 271 13.51 4.49 -12.17
N VAL A 272 14.05 5.66 -11.77
CA VAL A 272 14.01 6.89 -12.57
C VAL A 272 14.74 6.70 -13.90
N THR A 273 15.88 5.99 -13.90
CA THR A 273 16.63 5.70 -15.14
C THR A 273 15.77 4.90 -16.13
N HIS A 274 15.00 3.93 -15.63
CA HIS A 274 14.05 3.18 -16.46
C HIS A 274 12.91 4.05 -16.99
N LEU A 275 12.32 4.87 -16.12
CA LEU A 275 11.11 5.62 -16.43
C LEU A 275 11.39 6.85 -17.32
N HIS A 276 12.58 7.42 -17.20
CA HIS A 276 13.05 8.50 -18.07
C HIS A 276 13.07 8.08 -19.55
N ALA A 277 13.44 6.83 -19.84
CA ALA A 277 13.40 6.29 -21.19
C ALA A 277 11.99 6.30 -21.82
N ARG A 278 10.94 6.31 -20.98
CA ARG A 278 9.52 6.30 -21.40
C ARG A 278 8.89 7.69 -21.51
N PHE A 279 9.15 8.60 -20.56
CA PHE A 279 8.48 9.91 -20.53
C PHE A 279 9.29 11.08 -21.10
N ARG A 280 10.61 10.93 -21.31
CA ARG A 280 11.54 12.01 -21.71
C ARG A 280 11.47 13.30 -20.86
N HIS A 281 10.85 13.23 -19.67
CA HIS A 281 10.78 14.30 -18.68
C HIS A 281 11.23 13.77 -17.32
N VAL A 282 12.46 14.11 -16.94
CA VAL A 282 13.09 13.65 -15.70
C VAL A 282 12.30 14.13 -14.47
N GLY A 283 11.92 15.40 -14.41
CA GLY A 283 11.22 15.97 -13.24
C GLY A 283 9.89 15.28 -12.92
N ARG A 284 9.07 14.97 -13.93
CA ARG A 284 7.80 14.25 -13.74
C ARG A 284 8.03 12.81 -13.28
N SER A 285 9.06 12.14 -13.81
CA SER A 285 9.40 10.76 -13.45
C SER A 285 9.87 10.66 -12.00
N VAL A 286 10.77 11.57 -11.59
CA VAL A 286 11.24 11.68 -10.21
C VAL A 286 10.10 12.00 -9.26
N GLY A 287 9.30 13.02 -9.57
CA GLY A 287 8.19 13.46 -8.70
C GLY A 287 7.13 12.37 -8.48
N LEU A 288 6.70 11.67 -9.53
CA LEU A 288 5.70 10.61 -9.42
C LEU A 288 6.18 9.42 -8.60
N LEU A 289 7.41 8.97 -8.83
CA LEU A 289 7.99 7.85 -8.08
C LEU A 289 8.22 8.23 -6.62
N TYR A 290 8.77 9.41 -6.36
CA TYR A 290 8.99 9.90 -5.00
C TYR A 290 7.66 10.06 -4.24
N PHE A 291 6.63 10.61 -4.90
CA PHE A 291 5.29 10.70 -4.33
C PHE A 291 4.73 9.33 -3.97
N ALA A 292 4.79 8.35 -4.88
CA ALA A 292 4.26 7.02 -4.65
C ALA A 292 4.95 6.31 -3.47
N ASN A 293 6.27 6.37 -3.41
CA ASN A 293 7.03 5.78 -2.31
C ASN A 293 6.73 6.47 -0.97
N THR A 294 6.72 7.80 -0.95
CA THR A 294 6.42 8.58 0.26
C THR A 294 5.00 8.32 0.75
N LEU A 295 4.02 8.18 -0.15
CA LEU A 295 2.65 7.82 0.21
C LEU A 295 2.58 6.43 0.84
N GLY A 296 3.35 5.47 0.30
CA GLY A 296 3.50 4.14 0.90
C GLY A 296 4.08 4.19 2.30
N SER A 297 5.14 4.97 2.49
CA SER A 297 5.74 5.23 3.80
C SER A 297 4.72 5.86 4.76
N ALA A 298 3.96 6.87 4.34
CA ALA A 298 2.93 7.48 5.18
C ALA A 298 1.86 6.48 5.65
N VAL A 299 1.44 5.56 4.77
CA VAL A 299 0.53 4.46 5.15
C VAL A 299 1.22 3.52 6.15
N ALA A 300 2.49 3.19 5.94
CA ALA A 300 3.28 2.38 6.87
C ALA A 300 3.42 3.00 8.27
N CYS A 301 3.61 4.33 8.40
CA CYS A 301 3.61 5.02 9.69
C CYS A 301 2.39 4.62 10.53
N TYR A 302 1.23 4.64 9.88
CA TYR A 302 -0.05 4.38 10.53
C TYR A 302 -0.21 2.92 10.93
N ILE A 303 0.02 2.00 9.99
CA ILE A 303 -0.24 0.58 10.23
C ILE A 303 0.81 -0.09 11.10
N THR A 304 2.05 0.41 11.15
CA THR A 304 3.14 -0.32 11.82
C THR A 304 2.94 -0.39 13.33
N VAL A 305 2.70 0.77 13.96
CA VAL A 305 2.58 0.83 15.43
C VAL A 305 1.20 0.38 15.89
N ASP A 306 0.14 0.85 15.24
CA ASP A 306 -1.23 0.65 15.72
C ASP A 306 -1.84 -0.70 15.31
N VAL A 307 -1.25 -1.38 14.32
CA VAL A 307 -1.81 -2.61 13.74
C VAL A 307 -0.81 -3.75 13.82
N LEU A 308 0.33 -3.64 13.12
CA LEU A 308 1.29 -4.74 13.02
C LEU A 308 1.88 -5.09 14.40
N PHE A 309 2.32 -4.09 15.16
CA PHE A 309 2.88 -4.34 16.49
C PHE A 309 1.85 -4.85 17.49
N VAL A 310 0.62 -4.33 17.46
CA VAL A 310 -0.45 -4.73 18.39
C VAL A 310 -0.89 -6.18 18.13
N ILE A 311 -1.11 -6.55 16.87
CA ILE A 311 -1.67 -7.85 16.50
C ILE A 311 -0.59 -8.94 16.53
N ALA A 312 0.64 -8.62 16.08
CA ALA A 312 1.62 -9.64 15.72
C ALA A 312 3.06 -9.35 16.18
N GLY A 313 3.31 -8.18 16.77
CA GLY A 313 4.62 -7.78 17.28
C GLY A 313 5.67 -7.43 16.21
N GLN A 314 6.88 -7.11 16.66
CA GLN A 314 7.97 -6.62 15.80
C GLN A 314 8.46 -7.67 14.78
N GLN A 315 8.52 -8.95 15.16
CA GLN A 315 9.02 -10.02 14.29
C GLN A 315 8.13 -10.19 13.05
N VAL A 316 6.82 -10.20 13.24
CA VAL A 316 5.88 -10.32 12.11
C VAL A 316 5.90 -9.06 11.26
N ALA A 317 6.10 -7.88 11.85
CA ALA A 317 6.24 -6.64 11.09
C ALA A 317 7.43 -6.67 10.11
N VAL A 318 8.63 -7.09 10.56
CA VAL A 318 9.79 -7.21 9.64
C VAL A 318 9.62 -8.31 8.60
N LEU A 319 8.94 -9.42 8.93
CA LEU A 319 8.63 -10.48 7.97
C LEU A 319 7.58 -10.04 6.94
N PHE A 320 6.60 -9.23 7.36
CA PHE A 320 5.64 -8.60 6.47
C PHE A 320 6.35 -7.68 5.47
N ALA A 321 7.22 -6.80 5.95
CA ALA A 321 8.05 -5.96 5.08
C ALA A 321 8.91 -6.79 4.12
N ALA A 322 9.53 -7.87 4.60
CA ALA A 322 10.33 -8.78 3.76
C ALA A 322 9.47 -9.45 2.68
N GLY A 323 8.25 -9.86 3.01
CA GLY A 323 7.27 -10.36 2.07
C GLY A 323 6.89 -9.32 1.00
N CYS A 324 6.73 -8.06 1.40
CA CYS A 324 6.49 -6.95 0.47
C CYS A 324 7.67 -6.76 -0.50
N ASN A 325 8.92 -6.73 -0.02
CA ASN A 325 10.08 -6.61 -0.91
C ASN A 325 10.23 -7.82 -1.83
N ALA A 326 10.00 -9.04 -1.32
CA ALA A 326 10.01 -10.25 -2.13
C ALA A 326 8.96 -10.18 -3.26
N ALA A 327 7.73 -9.79 -2.92
CA ALA A 327 6.66 -9.60 -3.90
C ALA A 327 7.02 -8.54 -4.93
N VAL A 328 7.51 -7.37 -4.51
CA VAL A 328 7.91 -6.27 -5.39
C VAL A 328 9.05 -6.70 -6.32
N GLY A 329 10.11 -7.33 -5.81
CA GLY A 329 11.24 -7.80 -6.60
C GLY A 329 10.82 -8.79 -7.68
N LEU A 330 9.99 -9.78 -7.33
CA LEU A 330 9.44 -10.76 -8.28
C LEU A 330 8.49 -10.12 -9.31
N LEU A 331 7.67 -9.16 -8.89
CA LEU A 331 6.74 -8.47 -9.78
C LEU A 331 7.47 -7.55 -10.76
N VAL A 332 8.53 -6.86 -10.34
CA VAL A 332 9.38 -6.06 -11.25
C VAL A 332 10.07 -6.95 -12.30
N PHE A 333 10.47 -8.16 -11.92
CA PHE A 333 10.99 -9.11 -12.90
C PHE A 333 9.95 -9.51 -13.96
N ARG A 334 8.69 -9.71 -13.55
CA ARG A 334 7.58 -9.95 -14.49
C ARG A 334 7.29 -8.71 -15.35
N TYR A 335 7.35 -7.51 -14.77
CA TYR A 335 7.13 -6.24 -15.47
C TYR A 335 8.13 -6.10 -16.63
N ALA A 336 9.40 -6.42 -16.39
CA ALA A 336 10.46 -6.33 -17.38
C ALA A 336 10.32 -7.31 -18.57
N ARG A 337 9.53 -8.38 -18.40
CA ARG A 337 9.32 -9.41 -19.43
C ARG A 337 8.10 -9.15 -20.32
N VAL A 338 7.28 -8.15 -20.02
CA VAL A 338 6.13 -7.79 -20.86
C VAL A 338 6.65 -7.04 -22.10
N PRO A 339 6.43 -7.56 -23.33
CA PRO A 339 6.94 -6.93 -24.55
C PRO A 339 6.43 -5.49 -24.72
N ALA A 340 7.30 -4.57 -25.08
CA ALA A 340 6.94 -3.16 -25.31
C ALA A 340 5.87 -2.98 -26.39
N SER A 341 5.79 -3.89 -27.37
CA SER A 341 4.78 -3.89 -28.43
C SER A 341 3.35 -4.10 -27.93
N ALA A 342 3.17 -4.68 -26.73
CA ALA A 342 1.85 -4.78 -26.13
C ALA A 342 1.37 -3.44 -25.56
N ALA A 343 2.26 -2.48 -25.28
CA ALA A 343 1.95 -1.27 -24.53
C ALA A 343 1.41 -0.09 -25.38
N SER A 344 1.24 -0.26 -26.69
CA SER A 344 0.61 0.74 -27.58
C SER A 344 -0.73 0.24 -28.11
N PRO A 345 -1.86 0.80 -27.67
CA PRO A 345 -3.15 0.57 -28.31
C PRO A 345 -3.31 1.32 -29.65
N ASP A 346 -2.50 2.35 -29.94
CA ASP A 346 -2.76 3.28 -31.05
C ASP A 346 -1.48 3.63 -31.83
N THR A 347 -1.01 2.74 -32.69
CA THR A 347 -0.20 3.18 -33.84
C THR A 347 -0.69 2.41 -35.06
N PRO A 348 -1.45 3.05 -35.97
CA PRO A 348 -1.76 2.43 -37.25
C PRO A 348 -0.43 2.08 -37.94
N PRO A 349 -0.34 0.95 -38.66
CA PRO A 349 0.82 0.71 -39.51
C PRO A 349 0.98 1.90 -40.44
N THR A 350 2.13 2.58 -40.37
CA THR A 350 2.52 3.57 -41.37
C THR A 350 2.40 2.91 -42.74
N PRO A 351 1.67 3.49 -43.71
CA PRO A 351 1.66 2.96 -45.06
C PRO A 351 3.11 2.94 -45.56
N GLU A 352 3.56 1.75 -45.94
CA GLU A 352 4.81 1.55 -46.64
C GLU A 352 4.73 2.37 -47.93
N VAL A 353 5.40 3.52 -47.95
CA VAL A 353 5.61 4.28 -49.18
C VAL A 353 6.67 3.50 -49.96
N ALA A 354 6.19 2.63 -50.84
CA ALA A 354 7.05 1.96 -51.82
C ALA A 354 7.68 3.02 -52.74
N PRO A 355 8.99 2.94 -53.02
CA PRO A 355 9.65 3.79 -54.00
C PRO A 355 9.24 3.51 -55.44
#